data_AF-A0A2A7AQQ0-F1
#
_entry.id   AF-A0A2A7AQQ0-F1
#
_cell.length_a   1.000
_cell.length_b   1.000
_cell.length_c   1.000
_cell.angle_alpha   90.00
_cell.angle_beta   90.00
_cell.angle_gamma   90.00
#
_symmetry.space_group_name_H-M   'P 1'
#
loop_
_entity.id
_entity.type
_entity.pdbx_description
1 polymer ?
#
loop_
_entity_poly.entity_id
_entity_poly.type
_entity_poly.pdbx_seq_one_letter_code
_entity_poly.pdbx_strand_id
1 'polypeptide(L)'
;MSTTSNVIIASYSSFNQRRYGTPWVCTMTPAGKYDFSQRVGTYTGDGDQGEAGDLVVTEPVEGQVYGYGQKDYRGNNTEKKFAKWTGEKFVPCDKIGRVKEG
;
A
#
# COMPACT_ATOMS: atom_id res chain seq x y z
N MET A 1 17.55 14.21 14.05
CA MET A 1 16.12 14.56 13.99
C MET A 1 15.54 13.79 12.82
N SER A 2 14.92 12.63 13.05
CA SER A 2 14.24 11.90 11.97
C SER A 2 12.93 12.61 11.70
N THR A 3 12.81 13.23 10.54
CA THR A 3 11.56 13.79 10.05
C THR A 3 10.58 12.64 9.87
N THR A 4 9.52 12.61 10.67
CA THR A 4 8.33 11.77 10.49
C THR A 4 7.72 12.10 9.13
N SER A 5 8.21 11.49 8.06
CA SER A 5 7.69 11.69 6.72
C SER A 5 6.59 10.67 6.45
N ASN A 6 5.38 11.20 6.25
CA ASN A 6 4.27 10.47 5.67
C ASN A 6 4.42 10.54 4.15
N VAL A 7 4.45 9.40 3.47
CA VAL A 7 4.69 9.34 2.01
C VAL A 7 3.57 8.58 1.32
N ILE A 8 3.06 9.15 0.23
CA ILE A 8 2.01 8.55 -0.59
C ILE A 8 2.59 7.39 -1.40
N ILE A 9 2.01 6.20 -1.27
CA ILE A 9 2.37 5.01 -2.07
C ILE A 9 1.45 4.85 -3.30
N ALA A 10 0.20 5.30 -3.19
CA ALA A 10 -0.79 5.27 -4.28
C ALA A 10 -1.95 6.21 -3.99
N SER A 11 -2.59 6.72 -5.04
CA SER A 11 -3.84 7.48 -4.97
C SER A 11 -4.98 6.67 -5.56
N TYR A 12 -6.15 6.74 -4.94
CA TYR A 12 -7.36 6.02 -5.34
C TYR A 12 -8.49 7.01 -5.61
N SER A 13 -9.17 6.82 -6.74
CA SER A 13 -10.44 7.53 -7.02
C SER A 13 -11.55 7.01 -6.12
N SER A 14 -12.68 7.72 -6.09
CA SER A 14 -13.89 7.22 -5.43
C SER A 14 -14.30 5.87 -6.01
N PHE A 15 -14.84 5.01 -5.16
CA PHE A 15 -15.15 3.63 -5.50
C PHE A 15 -16.51 3.22 -4.93
N ASN A 16 -17.10 2.18 -5.52
CA ASN A 16 -18.31 1.58 -4.98
C ASN A 16 -17.94 0.73 -3.75
N GLN A 17 -18.19 1.24 -2.55
CA GLN A 17 -17.90 0.60 -1.26
C GLN A 17 -18.64 -0.74 -1.07
N ARG A 18 -19.74 -0.97 -1.81
CA ARG A 18 -20.43 -2.28 -1.76
C ARG A 18 -19.69 -3.36 -2.53
N ARG A 19 -18.72 -2.98 -3.37
CA ARG A 19 -17.88 -3.86 -4.18
C ARG A 19 -16.43 -3.87 -3.69
N TYR A 20 -15.86 -2.71 -3.47
CA TYR A 20 -14.45 -2.56 -3.11
C TYR A 20 -14.31 -2.18 -1.64
N GLY A 21 -13.29 -2.74 -0.98
CA GLY A 21 -12.93 -2.35 0.39
C GLY A 21 -12.06 -1.11 0.44
N THR A 22 -11.80 -0.63 1.65
CA THR A 22 -10.81 0.43 1.91
C THR A 22 -9.43 0.01 1.41
N PRO A 23 -8.70 0.87 0.68
CA PRO A 23 -7.31 0.62 0.32
C PRO A 23 -6.45 0.33 1.55
N TRP A 24 -5.53 -0.63 1.42
CA TRP A 24 -4.71 -1.12 2.52
C TRP A 24 -3.23 -1.13 2.15
N VAL A 25 -2.37 -0.96 3.17
CA VAL A 25 -0.92 -1.13 3.08
C VAL A 25 -0.43 -1.93 4.27
N CYS A 26 0.58 -2.77 4.04
CA CYS A 26 1.23 -3.57 5.06
C CYS A 26 2.72 -3.80 4.69
N THR A 27 3.52 -4.31 5.62
CA THR A 27 4.88 -4.76 5.30
C THR A 27 4.84 -6.14 4.66
N MET A 28 5.88 -6.47 3.91
CA MET A 28 6.15 -7.82 3.44
C MET A 28 7.28 -8.44 4.26
N THR A 29 7.11 -9.70 4.65
CA THR A 29 8.18 -10.47 5.29
C THR A 29 9.25 -10.87 4.27
N PRO A 30 10.47 -11.24 4.69
CA PRO A 30 11.50 -11.76 3.79
C PRO A 30 11.06 -13.01 3.00
N ALA A 31 10.09 -13.76 3.52
CA ALA A 31 9.50 -14.92 2.85
C ALA A 31 8.41 -14.55 1.81
N GLY A 32 8.15 -13.25 1.59
CA GLY A 32 7.15 -12.74 0.66
C GLY A 32 5.71 -12.93 1.14
N LYS A 33 5.48 -12.94 2.47
CA LYS A 33 4.14 -12.96 3.06
C LYS A 33 3.73 -11.56 3.49
N TYR A 34 2.44 -11.25 3.42
CA TYR A 34 1.88 -10.03 3.99
C TYR A 34 1.97 -10.07 5.51
N ASP A 35 2.41 -8.98 6.13
CA ASP A 35 2.44 -8.78 7.57
C ASP A 35 1.61 -7.54 7.94
N PHE A 36 0.44 -7.80 8.52
CA PHE A 36 -0.50 -6.78 9.00
C PHE A 36 -0.40 -6.55 10.51
N SER A 37 0.62 -7.10 11.19
CA SER A 37 0.77 -6.97 12.64
C SER A 37 1.03 -5.52 13.10
N GLN A 38 1.54 -4.69 12.20
CA GLN A 38 1.81 -3.28 12.44
C GLN A 38 0.95 -2.39 11.54
N ARG A 39 0.47 -1.28 12.11
CA ARG A 39 -0.17 -0.22 11.33
C ARG A 39 0.91 0.68 10.76
N VAL A 40 1.28 0.43 9.50
CA VAL A 40 2.37 1.15 8.81
C VAL A 40 1.88 2.30 7.92
N GLY A 41 0.57 2.57 7.93
CA GLY A 41 -0.02 3.56 7.06
C GLY A 41 -1.51 3.73 7.27
N THR A 42 -2.09 4.62 6.46
CA THR A 42 -3.52 4.90 6.47
C THR A 42 -3.99 5.33 5.09
N TYR A 43 -5.27 5.09 4.81
CA TYR A 43 -5.98 5.73 3.71
C TYR A 43 -6.53 7.07 4.20
N THR A 44 -6.45 8.13 3.38
CA THR A 44 -6.90 9.48 3.78
C THR A 44 -8.38 9.76 3.49
N GLY A 45 -9.01 9.00 2.57
CA GLY A 45 -10.45 9.11 2.31
C GLY A 45 -11.29 8.24 3.25
N ASP A 46 -12.60 8.52 3.32
CA ASP A 46 -13.55 7.63 3.98
C ASP A 46 -13.83 6.39 3.12
N GLY A 47 -13.20 5.27 3.47
CA GLY A 47 -13.36 4.00 2.76
C GLY A 47 -14.75 3.35 2.94
N ASP A 48 -15.46 3.67 4.01
CA ASP A 48 -16.83 3.17 4.26
C ASP A 48 -17.84 3.92 3.38
N GLN A 49 -17.53 5.14 2.97
CA GLN A 49 -18.31 5.91 1.99
C GLN A 49 -17.79 5.77 0.54
N GLY A 50 -16.63 5.14 0.35
CA GLY A 50 -16.02 4.99 -0.98
C GLY A 50 -15.42 6.28 -1.51
N GLU A 51 -15.01 7.19 -0.63
CA GLU A 51 -14.38 8.46 -1.01
C GLU A 51 -12.99 8.24 -1.63
N ALA A 52 -12.60 9.18 -2.51
CA ALA A 52 -11.26 9.24 -3.06
C ALA A 52 -10.24 9.63 -1.99
N GLY A 53 -8.99 9.25 -2.17
CA GLY A 53 -7.93 9.55 -1.21
C GLY A 53 -6.60 8.93 -1.56
N ASP A 54 -5.62 9.22 -0.71
CA ASP A 54 -4.26 8.72 -0.81
C ASP A 54 -4.04 7.61 0.20
N LEU A 55 -3.32 6.58 -0.23
CA LEU A 55 -2.76 5.57 0.65
C LEU A 55 -1.36 6.02 1.04
N VAL A 56 -1.15 6.20 2.34
CA VAL A 56 0.05 6.80 2.91
C VAL A 56 0.76 5.78 3.77
N VAL A 57 2.09 5.71 3.65
CA VAL A 57 2.98 4.98 4.57
C VAL A 57 3.61 5.99 5.53
N THR A 58 3.53 5.70 6.83
CA THR A 58 4.12 6.53 7.89
C THR A 58 5.52 6.03 8.20
N GLU A 59 6.51 6.92 8.17
CA GLU A 59 7.91 6.62 8.49
C GLU A 59 8.45 5.40 7.71
N PRO A 60 8.42 5.44 6.37
CA PRO A 60 8.84 4.31 5.56
C PRO A 60 10.32 3.95 5.80
N VAL A 61 10.61 2.66 5.93
CA VAL A 61 11.96 2.14 6.23
C VAL A 61 12.68 1.81 4.92
N GLU A 62 13.91 2.30 4.77
CA GLU A 62 14.71 2.03 3.58
C GLU A 62 14.92 0.52 3.38
N GLY A 63 14.69 0.05 2.16
CA GLY A 63 14.77 -1.37 1.80
C GLY A 63 13.52 -2.19 2.17
N GLN A 64 12.62 -1.68 3.00
CA GLN A 64 11.36 -2.38 3.33
C GLN A 64 10.45 -2.45 2.10
N VAL A 65 9.91 -3.64 1.87
CA VAL A 65 8.89 -3.88 0.85
C VAL A 65 7.51 -3.74 1.49
N TYR A 66 6.66 -2.94 0.87
CA TYR A 66 5.28 -2.74 1.27
C TYR A 66 4.35 -3.40 0.27
N GLY A 67 3.42 -4.21 0.77
CA GLY A 67 2.30 -4.71 0.00
C GLY A 67 1.13 -3.75 0.13
N TYR A 68 0.46 -3.44 -0.98
CA TYR A 68 -0.70 -2.55 -0.96
C TYR A 68 -1.73 -2.94 -2.01
N GLY A 69 -2.96 -2.48 -1.84
CA GLY A 69 -4.01 -2.68 -2.82
C GLY A 69 -5.40 -2.45 -2.29
N GLN A 70 -6.38 -2.99 -3.02
CA GLN A 70 -7.79 -2.84 -2.74
C GLN A 70 -8.53 -4.14 -3.08
N LYS A 71 -9.26 -4.68 -2.11
CA LYS A 71 -10.00 -5.93 -2.29
C LYS A 71 -11.30 -5.68 -3.07
N ASP A 72 -11.55 -6.48 -4.11
CA ASP A 72 -12.86 -6.61 -4.75
C ASP A 72 -13.58 -7.80 -4.11
N TYR A 73 -14.72 -7.55 -3.47
CA TYR A 73 -15.53 -8.57 -2.80
C TYR A 73 -16.52 -9.27 -3.73
N ARG A 74 -16.63 -8.86 -5.00
CA ARG A 74 -17.61 -9.40 -5.95
C ARG A 74 -17.02 -9.97 -7.23
N GLY A 75 -15.81 -9.55 -7.61
CA GLY A 75 -15.15 -9.95 -8.86
C GLY A 75 -13.68 -10.30 -8.70
N ASN A 76 -13.00 -10.47 -9.83
CA ASN A 76 -11.57 -10.82 -9.87
C ASN A 76 -10.65 -9.58 -10.03
N ASN A 77 -11.13 -8.39 -9.66
CA ASN A 77 -10.39 -7.13 -9.81
C ASN A 77 -9.68 -6.73 -8.50
N THR A 78 -9.35 -7.69 -7.63
CA THR A 78 -8.57 -7.39 -6.43
C THR A 78 -7.17 -6.91 -6.82
N GLU A 79 -6.82 -5.70 -6.41
CA GLU A 79 -5.49 -5.14 -6.61
C GLU A 79 -4.54 -5.65 -5.54
N LYS A 80 -3.35 -6.10 -5.97
CA LYS A 80 -2.21 -6.44 -5.10
C LYS A 80 -0.94 -5.96 -5.80
N LYS A 81 -0.33 -4.90 -5.26
CA LYS A 81 0.93 -4.32 -5.74
C LYS A 81 1.96 -4.33 -4.63
N PHE A 82 3.22 -4.17 -5.03
CA PHE A 82 4.36 -4.15 -4.12
C PHE A 82 5.30 -3.03 -4.52
N ALA A 83 5.79 -2.27 -3.54
CA ALA A 83 6.81 -1.27 -3.75
C ALA A 83 7.83 -1.29 -2.61
N LYS A 84 9.08 -1.01 -2.94
CA LYS A 84 10.18 -0.89 -1.99
C LYS A 84 10.52 0.57 -1.78
N TRP A 85 10.71 0.99 -0.54
CA TRP A 85 11.18 2.33 -0.23
C TRP A 85 12.70 2.44 -0.41
N THR A 86 13.16 3.45 -1.15
CA THR A 86 14.60 3.67 -1.41
C THR A 86 15.25 4.67 -0.47
N GLY A 87 14.55 5.17 0.55
CA GLY A 87 14.95 6.36 1.30
C GLY A 87 14.38 7.66 0.72
N GLU A 88 14.01 7.67 -0.56
CA GLU A 88 13.50 8.85 -1.27
C GLU A 88 12.14 8.64 -1.93
N LYS A 89 11.88 7.45 -2.48
CA LYS A 89 10.65 7.13 -3.21
C LYS A 89 10.29 5.66 -3.14
N PHE A 90 9.04 5.36 -3.46
CA PHE A 90 8.59 3.99 -3.69
C PHE A 90 8.92 3.55 -5.12
N VAL A 91 9.55 2.39 -5.25
CA VAL A 91 9.85 1.75 -6.55
C VAL A 91 9.08 0.44 -6.66
N PRO A 92 8.30 0.21 -7.73
CA PRO A 92 7.61 -1.05 -7.96
C PRO A 92 8.56 -2.26 -7.95
N CYS A 93 8.14 -3.34 -7.30
CA CYS A 93 8.92 -4.56 -7.19
C CYS A 93 8.03 -5.80 -7.10
N ASP A 94 8.63 -6.98 -6.94
CA ASP A 94 7.93 -8.18 -6.51
C ASP A 94 7.79 -8.25 -4.97
N LYS A 95 7.12 -9.31 -4.49
CA LYS A 95 6.84 -9.53 -3.07
C LYS A 95 8.08 -9.71 -2.17
N ILE A 96 9.28 -9.86 -2.74
CA ILE A 96 10.55 -9.97 -2.01
C ILE A 96 11.53 -8.84 -2.36
N GLY A 97 11.07 -7.79 -3.06
CA GLY A 97 11.83 -6.57 -3.28
C GLY A 97 12.76 -6.57 -4.50
N ARG A 98 12.62 -7.55 -5.41
CA ARG A 98 13.30 -7.51 -6.71
C ARG A 98 12.57 -6.53 -7.62
N VAL A 99 13.29 -5.54 -8.12
CA VAL A 99 12.75 -4.59 -9.08
C VAL A 99 12.36 -5.38 -10.33
N LYS A 100 11.13 -5.19 -10.79
CA LYS A 100 10.72 -5.75 -12.08
C LYS A 100 11.35 -4.87 -13.15
N GLU A 101 12.39 -5.36 -13.80
CA GLU A 101 12.76 -4.83 -15.12
C GLU A 101 11.56 -5.10 -16.03
N GLY A 102 11.04 -4.02 -16.62
CA GLY A 102 9.94 -4.08 -17.58
C GLY A 102 10.41 -4.63 -18.92
#